data_AF-J5GHA6-F1
#
_entry.id   AF-J5GHA6-F1
#
_cell.length_a   1.000
_cell.length_b   1.000
_cell.length_c   1.000
_cell.angle_alpha   90.00
_cell.angle_beta   90.00
_cell.angle_gamma   90.00
#
_symmetry.space_group_name_H-M   'P 1'
#
loop_
_entity.id
_entity.type
_entity.pdbx_description
1 polymer ?
#
loop_
_entity_poly.entity_id
_entity_poly.type
_entity_poly.pdbx_seq_one_letter_code
_entity_poly.pdbx_strand_id
1 'polypeptide(L)'
;MKKYVSIIIMMSLSLFLCSNIEASTKSKTDSYNKSYDYVINDYYDFVANFSGKSVSTQQKYYPFADVASFAKNESLEAIGYTIKDVTGDKVPELIFGFIIMLDGKKSLGKEVLALYTIEKGKAKLVFQGGNGYKYYNVGGGKFAFSGHTQYYEVFGSFALSKNGDKLVYDDFNFIDFADIDNVVHYSNKTGDLDKKSSKKQSIVSDQYQEMIDETIFKSKEMEFSPLKKFKKADNKAQKVSVYEEWEVKANYKNYLRYNLKSNTFKTKVFFVPSNSVKDFKLYGLTFKSMDDKGKVKYDKKLLFSVKTLTSQKPLLADVEPTETIPKTGISFVDNKGKTQKYVVYRSGEDCSLLLSKGDF
;
A
#
# COMPACT_ATOMS: atom_id res chain seq x y z
N MET A 1 31.42 -15.79 -53.26
CA MET A 1 31.56 -14.72 -52.24
C MET A 1 30.26 -13.99 -51.86
N LYS A 2 29.25 -13.81 -52.73
CA LYS A 2 28.01 -13.09 -52.37
C LYS A 2 27.08 -13.77 -51.34
N LYS A 3 27.06 -15.11 -51.24
CA LYS A 3 26.19 -15.84 -50.27
C LYS A 3 26.65 -15.77 -48.81
N TYR A 4 27.94 -15.61 -48.53
CA TYR A 4 28.47 -15.54 -47.16
C TYR A 4 28.33 -14.14 -46.54
N VAL A 5 28.35 -13.08 -47.36
CA VAL A 5 28.17 -11.70 -46.89
C VAL A 5 26.74 -11.45 -46.39
N SER A 6 25.72 -12.02 -47.03
CA SER A 6 24.33 -11.90 -46.56
C SER A 6 24.07 -12.61 -45.22
N ILE A 7 24.72 -13.75 -44.95
CA ILE A 7 24.56 -14.49 -43.68
C ILE A 7 25.22 -13.72 -42.52
N ILE A 8 26.39 -13.13 -42.75
CA ILE A 8 27.10 -12.34 -41.74
C ILE A 8 26.33 -11.05 -41.41
N ILE A 9 25.75 -10.39 -42.41
CA ILE A 9 24.90 -9.20 -42.19
C ILE A 9 23.63 -9.58 -41.43
N MET A 10 22.97 -10.70 -41.73
CA MET A 10 21.76 -11.15 -41.02
C MET A 10 22.05 -11.55 -39.56
N MET A 11 23.16 -12.24 -39.29
CA MET A 11 23.59 -12.57 -37.93
C MET A 11 23.94 -11.31 -37.12
N SER A 12 24.69 -10.37 -37.71
CA SER A 12 25.02 -9.11 -37.03
C SER A 12 23.77 -8.27 -36.71
N LEU A 13 22.81 -8.19 -37.65
CA LEU A 13 21.55 -7.47 -37.42
C LEU A 13 20.70 -8.12 -36.31
N SER A 14 20.66 -9.47 -36.25
CA SER A 14 19.97 -10.19 -35.17
C SER A 14 20.62 -9.98 -33.79
N LEU A 15 21.95 -9.94 -33.71
CA LEU A 15 22.70 -9.66 -32.48
C LEU A 15 22.50 -8.21 -32.00
N PHE A 16 22.48 -7.25 -32.91
CA PHE A 16 22.17 -5.85 -32.60
C PHE A 16 20.70 -5.64 -32.19
N LEU A 17 19.76 -6.38 -32.77
CA LEU A 17 18.35 -6.35 -32.36
C LEU A 17 18.16 -6.98 -30.96
N CYS A 18 18.76 -8.13 -30.69
CA CYS A 18 18.67 -8.79 -29.38
C CYS A 18 19.29 -7.96 -28.25
N SER A 19 20.47 -7.38 -28.46
CA SER A 19 21.14 -6.54 -27.45
C SER A 19 20.38 -5.25 -27.14
N ASN A 20 19.76 -4.60 -28.13
CA ASN A 20 18.91 -3.43 -27.91
C ASN A 20 17.61 -3.78 -27.18
N ILE A 21 17.01 -4.93 -27.49
CA ILE A 21 15.82 -5.42 -26.77
C ILE A 21 16.16 -5.67 -25.30
N GLU A 22 17.27 -6.38 -25.02
CA GLU A 22 17.75 -6.66 -23.65
C GLU A 22 18.09 -5.38 -22.86
N ALA A 23 18.73 -4.39 -23.48
CA ALA A 23 19.00 -3.11 -22.83
C ALA A 23 17.71 -2.34 -22.50
N SER A 24 16.73 -2.37 -23.41
CA SER A 24 15.44 -1.70 -23.20
C SER A 24 14.57 -2.38 -22.14
N THR A 25 14.58 -3.71 -22.06
CA THR A 25 13.85 -4.47 -21.04
C THR A 25 14.49 -4.29 -19.68
N LYS A 26 15.83 -4.36 -19.59
CA LYS A 26 16.57 -4.07 -18.35
C LYS A 26 16.30 -2.65 -17.84
N SER A 27 16.32 -1.64 -18.73
CA SER A 27 15.98 -0.26 -18.37
C SER A 27 14.54 -0.09 -17.88
N LYS A 28 13.57 -0.84 -18.42
CA LYS A 28 12.17 -0.81 -17.96
C LYS A 28 12.00 -1.50 -16.61
N THR A 29 12.58 -2.68 -16.43
CA THR A 29 12.59 -3.41 -15.15
C THR A 29 13.22 -2.57 -14.04
N ASP A 30 14.34 -1.89 -14.32
CA ASP A 30 14.99 -0.98 -13.36
C ASP A 30 14.10 0.23 -13.02
N SER A 31 13.23 0.67 -13.93
CA SER A 31 12.26 1.74 -13.69
C SER A 31 11.08 1.28 -12.83
N TYR A 32 10.60 0.05 -13.02
CA TYR A 32 9.52 -0.52 -12.21
C TYR A 32 10.00 -0.76 -10.77
N ASN A 33 11.19 -1.35 -10.61
CA ASN A 33 11.80 -1.58 -9.29
C ASN A 33 11.94 -0.27 -8.50
N LYS A 34 12.41 0.81 -9.13
CA LYS A 34 12.47 2.14 -8.49
C LYS A 34 11.11 2.68 -8.05
N SER A 35 10.05 2.38 -8.78
CA SER A 35 8.69 2.81 -8.41
C SER A 35 8.20 2.06 -7.18
N TYR A 36 8.53 0.77 -7.09
CA TYR A 36 8.19 -0.09 -5.97
C TYR A 36 9.05 0.15 -4.73
N ASP A 37 10.31 0.57 -4.89
CA ASP A 37 11.18 0.93 -3.77
C ASP A 37 10.53 1.96 -2.82
N TYR A 38 9.77 2.92 -3.35
CA TYR A 38 9.05 3.90 -2.51
C TYR A 38 7.97 3.26 -1.65
N VAL A 39 7.25 2.29 -2.21
CA VAL A 39 6.19 1.55 -1.51
C VAL A 39 6.81 0.63 -0.46
N ILE A 40 7.85 -0.11 -0.83
CA ILE A 40 8.57 -1.00 0.09
C ILE A 40 9.21 -0.22 1.24
N ASN A 41 9.80 0.96 0.97
CA ASN A 41 10.32 1.84 2.02
C ASN A 41 9.23 2.30 2.99
N ASP A 42 8.06 2.69 2.50
CA ASP A 42 6.94 3.15 3.34
C ASP A 42 6.46 2.04 4.29
N TYR A 43 6.30 0.81 3.77
CA TYR A 43 5.94 -0.34 4.59
C TYR A 43 7.07 -0.80 5.51
N TYR A 44 8.32 -0.77 5.07
CA TYR A 44 9.48 -1.01 5.93
C TYR A 44 9.48 -0.05 7.11
N ASP A 45 9.31 1.26 6.85
CA ASP A 45 9.29 2.28 7.89
C ASP A 45 8.13 2.08 8.87
N PHE A 46 6.95 1.73 8.37
CA PHE A 46 5.83 1.38 9.24
C PHE A 46 6.15 0.17 10.13
N VAL A 47 6.57 -0.95 9.54
CA VAL A 47 6.83 -2.21 10.26
C VAL A 47 7.98 -2.06 11.26
N ALA A 48 9.08 -1.40 10.86
CA ALA A 48 10.24 -1.17 11.73
C ALA A 48 9.92 -0.27 12.94
N ASN A 49 8.89 0.57 12.83
CA ASN A 49 8.44 1.46 13.89
C ASN A 49 7.07 1.02 14.45
N PHE A 50 6.65 -0.22 14.26
CA PHE A 50 5.35 -0.64 14.78
C PHE A 50 5.40 -0.83 16.30
N SER A 51 4.47 -0.20 17.03
CA SER A 51 4.51 -0.12 18.50
C SER A 51 3.66 -1.18 19.22
N GLY A 52 3.01 -2.10 18.49
CA GLY A 52 2.30 -3.24 19.07
C GLY A 52 0.84 -2.98 19.47
N LYS A 53 0.23 -1.83 19.12
CA LYS A 53 -1.21 -1.60 19.29
C LYS A 53 -1.97 -1.93 18.00
N SER A 54 -3.03 -2.71 18.12
CA SER A 54 -3.62 -3.56 17.06
C SER A 54 -4.40 -2.87 15.95
N VAL A 55 -4.25 -1.57 15.73
CA VAL A 55 -4.92 -0.93 14.59
C VAL A 55 -4.12 0.31 14.24
N SER A 56 -3.55 0.39 13.05
CA SER A 56 -3.27 1.71 12.48
C SER A 56 -4.61 2.40 12.23
N THR A 57 -4.64 3.72 12.06
CA THR A 57 -5.79 4.44 11.46
C THR A 57 -5.71 4.49 9.95
N GLN A 58 -4.61 3.99 9.38
CA GLN A 58 -4.41 3.93 7.94
C GLN A 58 -4.72 2.52 7.47
N GLN A 59 -5.85 2.34 6.77
CA GLN A 59 -6.32 1.05 6.27
C GLN A 59 -5.24 0.35 5.44
N LYS A 60 -4.42 1.14 4.73
CA LYS A 60 -3.27 0.60 3.99
C LYS A 60 -2.26 -0.22 4.80
N TYR A 61 -2.22 -0.03 6.12
CA TYR A 61 -1.31 -0.74 7.02
C TYR A 61 -1.99 -1.86 7.82
N TYR A 62 -3.30 -2.03 7.75
CA TYR A 62 -4.02 -3.00 8.58
C TYR A 62 -3.45 -4.43 8.48
N PRO A 63 -3.29 -5.03 7.29
CA PRO A 63 -2.77 -6.39 7.20
C PRO A 63 -1.30 -6.49 7.68
N PHE A 64 -0.54 -5.39 7.61
CA PHE A 64 0.83 -5.33 8.11
C PHE A 64 0.87 -5.18 9.63
N ALA A 65 -0.05 -4.40 10.21
CA ALA A 65 -0.20 -4.22 11.64
C ALA A 65 -0.62 -5.53 12.32
N ASP A 66 -1.49 -6.31 11.67
CA ASP A 66 -1.92 -7.63 12.17
C ASP A 66 -0.73 -8.58 12.26
N VAL A 67 0.04 -8.73 11.17
CA VAL A 67 1.23 -9.57 11.16
C VAL A 67 2.29 -9.04 12.13
N ALA A 68 2.52 -7.72 12.18
CA ALA A 68 3.50 -7.13 13.08
C ALA A 68 3.11 -7.26 14.56
N SER A 69 1.82 -7.18 14.88
CA SER A 69 1.31 -7.44 16.23
C SER A 69 1.55 -8.89 16.65
N PHE A 70 1.36 -9.83 15.72
CA PHE A 70 1.61 -11.25 15.92
C PHE A 70 3.11 -11.56 16.08
N ALA A 71 3.94 -11.09 15.14
CA ALA A 71 5.38 -11.38 15.08
C ALA A 71 6.23 -10.54 16.04
N LYS A 72 5.70 -9.43 16.56
CA LYS A 72 6.37 -8.55 17.54
C LYS A 72 7.76 -8.11 17.07
N ASN A 73 8.82 -8.54 17.76
CA ASN A 73 10.19 -8.14 17.46
C ASN A 73 10.73 -8.73 16.16
N GLU A 74 10.04 -9.71 15.57
CA GLU A 74 10.42 -10.40 14.33
C GLU A 74 9.59 -9.91 13.13
N SER A 75 8.92 -8.76 13.25
CA SER A 75 8.01 -8.25 12.21
C SER A 75 8.68 -8.02 10.85
N LEU A 76 9.96 -7.62 10.83
CA LEU A 76 10.70 -7.43 9.58
C LEU A 76 11.13 -8.75 8.93
N GLU A 77 11.18 -9.84 9.69
CA GLU A 77 11.43 -11.20 9.22
C GLU A 77 10.15 -11.88 8.74
N ALA A 78 9.05 -11.65 9.46
CA ALA A 78 7.74 -12.23 9.19
C ALA A 78 7.06 -11.61 7.95
N ILE A 79 7.33 -10.34 7.66
CA ILE A 79 6.75 -9.67 6.49
C ILE A 79 7.78 -9.64 5.37
N GLY A 80 7.39 -10.07 4.18
CA GLY A 80 8.22 -10.05 2.99
C GLY A 80 7.54 -9.45 1.78
N TYR A 81 8.31 -9.28 0.71
CA TYR A 81 7.82 -8.83 -0.59
C TYR A 81 8.46 -9.61 -1.73
N THR A 82 7.79 -9.65 -2.87
CA THR A 82 8.35 -10.14 -4.13
C THR A 82 7.92 -9.22 -5.27
N ILE A 83 8.77 -9.09 -6.28
CA ILE A 83 8.49 -8.34 -7.51
C ILE A 83 8.53 -9.35 -8.64
N LYS A 84 7.36 -9.70 -9.17
CA LYS A 84 7.23 -10.78 -10.15
C LYS A 84 6.08 -10.48 -11.09
N ASP A 85 6.32 -10.70 -12.38
CA ASP A 85 5.27 -10.73 -13.39
C ASP A 85 4.43 -12.00 -13.20
N VAL A 86 3.25 -11.83 -12.60
CA VAL A 86 2.30 -12.92 -12.35
C VAL A 86 1.18 -12.96 -13.39
N THR A 87 0.96 -11.89 -14.14
CA THR A 87 -0.07 -11.77 -15.19
C THR A 87 0.43 -12.18 -16.58
N GLY A 88 1.75 -12.19 -16.79
CA GLY A 88 2.42 -12.51 -18.05
C GLY A 88 2.44 -11.35 -19.05
N ASP A 89 2.23 -10.11 -18.60
CA ASP A 89 2.19 -8.92 -19.45
C ASP A 89 3.55 -8.20 -19.59
N LYS A 90 4.59 -8.75 -18.96
CA LYS A 90 5.96 -8.22 -18.89
C LYS A 90 6.11 -6.99 -17.98
N VAL A 91 5.10 -6.66 -17.19
CA VAL A 91 5.14 -5.66 -16.12
C VAL A 91 5.07 -6.40 -14.78
N PRO A 92 6.14 -6.42 -13.97
CA PRO A 92 6.10 -7.16 -12.73
C PRO A 92 5.20 -6.48 -11.70
N GLU A 93 4.45 -7.25 -10.92
CA GLU A 93 3.69 -6.79 -9.77
C GLU A 93 4.52 -6.87 -8.48
N LEU A 94 4.30 -5.90 -7.58
CA LEU A 94 4.81 -5.96 -6.20
C LEU A 94 3.77 -6.62 -5.30
N ILE A 95 4.17 -7.69 -4.64
CA ILE A 95 3.32 -8.48 -3.76
C ILE A 95 3.96 -8.54 -2.38
N PHE A 96 3.26 -8.07 -1.35
CA PHE A 96 3.63 -8.28 0.05
C PHE A 96 2.95 -9.52 0.60
N GLY A 97 3.64 -10.27 1.44
CA GLY A 97 3.11 -11.49 2.02
C GLY A 97 3.61 -11.76 3.43
N PHE A 98 2.86 -12.61 4.14
CA PHE A 98 3.25 -13.15 5.43
C PHE A 98 4.09 -14.42 5.22
N ILE A 99 5.32 -14.40 5.73
CA ILE A 99 6.26 -15.51 5.69
C ILE A 99 5.94 -16.45 6.84
N ILE A 100 5.59 -17.69 6.50
CA ILE A 100 5.24 -18.76 7.46
C ILE A 100 6.36 -19.80 7.60
N MET A 101 7.30 -19.85 6.67
CA MET A 101 8.43 -20.80 6.69
C MET A 101 9.74 -20.15 6.24
N LEU A 102 10.82 -20.50 6.94
CA LEU A 102 12.20 -20.16 6.62
C LEU A 102 12.99 -21.46 6.37
N ASP A 103 13.06 -21.92 5.12
CA ASP A 103 13.80 -23.14 4.76
C ASP A 103 15.26 -22.83 4.43
N GLY A 104 15.99 -22.20 5.37
CA GLY A 104 17.45 -21.90 5.35
C GLY A 104 18.00 -21.05 4.19
N LYS A 105 17.29 -20.99 3.05
CA LYS A 105 17.60 -20.36 1.77
C LYS A 105 16.40 -19.60 1.23
N LYS A 106 15.18 -20.08 1.49
CA LYS A 106 13.93 -19.48 1.02
C LYS A 106 13.05 -19.01 2.17
N SER A 107 12.32 -17.93 1.94
CA SER A 107 11.26 -17.46 2.83
C SER A 107 9.93 -17.62 2.11
N LEU A 108 9.07 -18.50 2.61
CA LEU A 108 7.85 -18.94 1.93
C LEU A 108 6.61 -18.49 2.69
N GLY A 109 5.59 -18.09 1.93
CA GLY A 109 4.30 -17.63 2.44
C GLY A 109 3.17 -17.98 1.47
N LYS A 110 1.94 -18.08 1.97
CA LYS A 110 0.73 -18.25 1.13
C LYS A 110 -0.16 -17.00 1.15
N GLU A 111 -0.20 -16.31 2.29
CA GLU A 111 -1.03 -15.12 2.49
C GLU A 111 -0.41 -13.88 1.84
N VAL A 112 -1.25 -13.13 1.13
CA VAL A 112 -0.92 -11.88 0.43
C VAL A 112 -1.51 -10.72 1.22
N LEU A 113 -0.65 -9.82 1.68
CA LEU A 113 -1.03 -8.66 2.49
C LEU A 113 -1.47 -7.49 1.61
N ALA A 114 -0.77 -7.25 0.51
CA ALA A 114 -1.11 -6.22 -0.47
C ALA A 114 -0.47 -6.53 -1.82
N LEU A 115 -1.13 -6.09 -2.90
CA LEU A 115 -0.63 -6.20 -4.26
C LEU A 115 -0.70 -4.85 -4.97
N TYR A 116 0.41 -4.48 -5.64
CA TYR A 116 0.56 -3.26 -6.41
C TYR A 116 0.97 -3.56 -7.84
N THR A 117 0.32 -2.91 -8.80
CA THR A 117 0.72 -2.86 -10.22
C THR A 117 1.40 -1.54 -10.57
N ILE A 118 1.86 -1.36 -11.81
CA ILE A 118 2.33 -0.09 -12.36
C ILE A 118 1.28 0.50 -13.28
N GLU A 119 0.74 1.67 -12.91
CA GLU A 119 -0.09 2.48 -13.78
C GLU A 119 0.66 3.78 -14.13
N LYS A 120 0.88 4.03 -15.43
CA LYS A 120 1.56 5.24 -15.93
C LYS A 120 2.90 5.52 -15.23
N GLY A 121 3.68 4.46 -14.97
CA GLY A 121 4.99 4.54 -14.34
C GLY A 121 4.96 4.81 -12.83
N LYS A 122 3.82 4.62 -12.16
CA LYS A 122 3.68 4.74 -10.70
C LYS A 122 3.06 3.47 -10.14
N ALA A 123 3.50 3.08 -8.94
CA ALA A 123 2.87 2.01 -8.20
C ALA A 123 1.42 2.39 -7.85
N LYS A 124 0.49 1.46 -8.09
CA LYS A 124 -0.94 1.57 -7.81
C LYS A 124 -1.38 0.33 -7.05
N LEU A 125 -2.01 0.54 -5.90
CA LEU A 125 -2.62 -0.54 -5.12
C LEU A 125 -3.76 -1.17 -5.94
N VAL A 126 -3.80 -2.50 -5.98
CA VAL A 126 -4.86 -3.27 -6.64
C VAL A 126 -5.83 -3.84 -5.61
N PHE A 127 -5.29 -4.53 -4.60
CA PHE A 127 -6.04 -4.98 -3.42
C PHE A 127 -5.10 -5.15 -2.22
N GLN A 128 -5.68 -5.21 -1.03
CA GLN A 128 -4.99 -5.50 0.22
C GLN A 128 -5.91 -6.22 1.20
N GLY A 129 -5.31 -6.97 2.12
CA GLY A 129 -6.00 -7.54 3.28
C GLY A 129 -6.42 -6.49 4.32
N GLY A 130 -6.87 -6.98 5.48
CA GLY A 130 -7.39 -6.15 6.57
C GLY A 130 -8.89 -5.93 6.46
N ASN A 131 -9.49 -5.32 7.50
CA ASN A 131 -10.96 -5.18 7.62
C ASN A 131 -11.72 -6.50 7.45
N GLY A 132 -11.18 -7.59 8.00
CA GLY A 132 -11.80 -8.91 7.92
C GLY A 132 -11.43 -9.72 6.67
N TYR A 133 -10.77 -9.12 5.66
CA TYR A 133 -10.38 -9.82 4.43
C TYR A 133 -8.95 -10.38 4.49
N LYS A 134 -8.79 -11.59 3.95
CA LYS A 134 -7.51 -12.25 3.71
C LYS A 134 -7.44 -12.76 2.28
N TYR A 135 -6.24 -12.73 1.73
CA TYR A 135 -5.96 -13.12 0.35
C TYR A 135 -4.84 -14.14 0.31
N TYR A 136 -4.92 -15.10 -0.61
CA TYR A 136 -3.99 -16.22 -0.71
C TYR A 136 -3.59 -16.44 -2.16
N ASN A 137 -2.29 -16.63 -2.38
CA ASN A 137 -1.76 -16.92 -3.71
C ASN A 137 -2.23 -18.30 -4.19
N VAL A 138 -2.85 -18.40 -5.37
CA VAL A 138 -3.17 -19.67 -6.05
C VAL A 138 -2.16 -19.94 -7.19
N GLY A 139 -1.48 -18.89 -7.66
CA GLY A 139 -0.48 -18.93 -8.72
C GLY A 139 -1.02 -18.49 -10.08
N GLY A 140 -0.13 -18.04 -10.97
CA GLY A 140 -0.50 -17.56 -12.31
C GLY A 140 -1.41 -16.34 -12.29
N GLY A 141 -1.17 -15.40 -11.37
CA GLY A 141 -1.98 -14.19 -11.23
C GLY A 141 -3.37 -14.43 -10.62
N LYS A 142 -3.62 -15.64 -10.08
CA LYS A 142 -4.85 -16.01 -9.39
C LYS A 142 -4.69 -15.98 -7.87
N PHE A 143 -5.76 -15.58 -7.21
CA PHE A 143 -5.84 -15.42 -5.77
C PHE A 143 -7.16 -15.99 -5.25
N ALA A 144 -7.08 -16.67 -4.12
CA ALA A 144 -8.24 -16.99 -3.30
C ALA A 144 -8.41 -15.90 -2.24
N PHE A 145 -9.63 -15.69 -1.78
CA PHE A 145 -9.90 -14.76 -0.68
C PHE A 145 -10.98 -15.33 0.24
N SER A 146 -10.93 -14.89 1.48
CA SER A 146 -12.00 -15.04 2.45
C SER A 146 -12.09 -13.79 3.31
N GLY A 147 -13.25 -13.55 3.90
CA GLY A 147 -13.41 -12.51 4.89
C GLY A 147 -14.83 -12.34 5.33
N HIS A 148 -15.09 -11.27 6.07
CA HIS A 148 -16.41 -10.97 6.58
C HIS A 148 -16.70 -9.47 6.50
N THR A 149 -17.99 -9.17 6.53
CA THR A 149 -18.55 -7.84 6.76
C THR A 149 -19.44 -7.91 8.00
N GLN A 150 -20.19 -6.85 8.29
CA GLN A 150 -21.16 -6.87 9.39
C GLN A 150 -22.25 -7.95 9.22
N TYR A 151 -22.62 -8.30 7.98
CA TYR A 151 -23.77 -9.15 7.69
C TYR A 151 -23.44 -10.38 6.84
N TYR A 152 -22.23 -10.44 6.29
CA TYR A 152 -21.85 -11.46 5.32
C TYR A 152 -20.50 -12.09 5.64
N GLU A 153 -20.39 -13.41 5.54
CA GLU A 153 -19.12 -14.09 5.26
C GLU A 153 -18.93 -14.12 3.74
N VAL A 154 -17.73 -13.89 3.25
CA VAL A 154 -17.40 -13.82 1.83
C VAL A 154 -16.19 -14.67 1.51
N PHE A 155 -16.20 -15.34 0.36
CA PHE A 155 -15.05 -16.12 -0.10
C PHE A 155 -15.13 -16.41 -1.60
N GLY A 156 -14.01 -16.75 -2.19
CA GLY A 156 -13.95 -17.20 -3.58
C GLY A 156 -12.58 -17.02 -4.18
N SER A 157 -12.53 -16.86 -5.50
CA SER A 157 -11.28 -16.64 -6.21
C SER A 157 -11.42 -15.68 -7.38
N PHE A 158 -10.31 -15.01 -7.69
CA PHE A 158 -10.20 -14.10 -8.83
C PHE A 158 -8.83 -14.20 -9.48
N ALA A 159 -8.77 -13.77 -10.74
CA ALA A 159 -7.54 -13.49 -11.45
C ALA A 159 -7.34 -11.97 -11.56
N LEU A 160 -6.10 -11.54 -11.66
CA LEU A 160 -5.80 -10.21 -12.19
C LEU A 160 -6.10 -10.18 -13.69
N SER A 161 -6.64 -9.05 -14.16
CA SER A 161 -6.74 -8.77 -15.58
C SER A 161 -5.34 -8.80 -16.22
N LYS A 162 -5.26 -8.96 -17.54
CA LYS A 162 -3.98 -8.99 -18.25
C LYS A 162 -3.11 -7.76 -17.98
N ASN A 163 -3.69 -6.60 -17.71
CA ASN A 163 -2.94 -5.38 -17.42
C ASN A 163 -2.72 -5.16 -15.90
N GLY A 164 -3.06 -6.15 -15.06
CA GLY A 164 -2.88 -6.12 -13.61
C GLY A 164 -3.74 -5.11 -12.86
N ASP A 165 -4.70 -4.44 -13.51
CA ASP A 165 -5.41 -3.28 -12.97
C ASP A 165 -6.82 -3.55 -12.46
N LYS A 166 -7.34 -4.76 -12.70
CA LYS A 166 -8.72 -5.15 -12.35
C LYS A 166 -8.75 -6.57 -11.81
N LEU A 167 -9.73 -6.82 -10.95
CA LEU A 167 -10.07 -8.15 -10.47
C LEU A 167 -11.09 -8.78 -11.42
N VAL A 168 -10.84 -10.02 -11.83
CA VAL A 168 -11.75 -10.81 -12.66
C VAL A 168 -12.14 -12.03 -11.82
N TYR A 169 -13.32 -12.01 -11.23
CA TYR A 169 -13.78 -13.06 -10.33
C TYR A 169 -14.11 -14.34 -11.10
N ASP A 170 -13.45 -15.42 -10.74
CA ASP A 170 -13.79 -16.78 -11.19
C ASP A 170 -15.05 -17.23 -10.45
N ASP A 171 -15.10 -16.93 -9.14
CA ASP A 171 -16.22 -17.14 -8.24
C ASP A 171 -16.19 -16.12 -7.09
N PHE A 172 -17.35 -15.58 -6.75
CA PHE A 172 -17.57 -14.74 -5.57
C PHE A 172 -18.78 -15.28 -4.82
N ASN A 173 -18.57 -15.73 -3.59
CA ASN A 173 -19.59 -16.29 -2.72
C ASN A 173 -19.78 -15.39 -1.51
N PHE A 174 -21.02 -15.21 -1.10
CA PHE A 174 -21.33 -14.58 0.18
C PHE A 174 -22.49 -15.28 0.88
N ILE A 175 -22.34 -15.45 2.19
CA ILE A 175 -23.31 -16.07 3.08
C ILE A 175 -23.96 -14.96 3.89
N ASP A 176 -25.27 -14.83 3.79
CA ASP A 176 -26.08 -13.83 4.46
C ASP A 176 -26.51 -14.32 5.85
N PHE A 177 -26.02 -13.64 6.88
CA PHE A 177 -26.35 -13.91 8.29
C PHE A 177 -27.30 -12.86 8.89
N ALA A 178 -27.97 -12.06 8.05
CA ALA A 178 -28.97 -11.10 8.54
C ALA A 178 -30.10 -11.77 9.33
N ASP A 179 -30.39 -13.03 9.02
CA ASP A 179 -31.29 -13.91 9.76
C ASP A 179 -30.56 -15.21 10.08
N ILE A 180 -30.20 -15.40 11.36
CA ILE A 180 -29.43 -16.56 11.81
C ILE A 180 -30.20 -17.88 11.66
N ASP A 181 -31.53 -17.83 11.61
CA ASP A 181 -32.39 -18.99 11.41
C ASP A 181 -32.58 -19.31 9.92
N ASN A 182 -32.16 -18.40 9.03
CA ASN A 182 -32.32 -18.49 7.59
C ASN A 182 -31.07 -18.01 6.86
N VAL A 183 -29.97 -18.71 7.10
CA VAL A 183 -28.68 -18.47 6.43
C VAL A 183 -28.82 -18.75 4.94
N VAL A 184 -28.55 -17.75 4.10
CA VAL A 184 -28.66 -17.89 2.64
C VAL A 184 -27.31 -17.69 1.95
N HIS A 185 -26.93 -18.66 1.11
CA HIS A 185 -25.78 -18.55 0.25
C HIS A 185 -26.14 -17.94 -1.11
N TYR A 186 -25.35 -16.96 -1.53
CA TYR A 186 -25.39 -16.35 -2.84
C TYR A 186 -24.04 -16.48 -3.54
N SER A 187 -24.07 -16.63 -4.87
CA SER A 187 -22.85 -16.55 -5.66
C SER A 187 -23.01 -15.75 -6.96
N ASN A 188 -21.92 -15.09 -7.36
CA ASN A 188 -21.81 -14.34 -8.60
C ASN A 188 -20.36 -14.32 -9.12
N LYS A 189 -20.13 -13.54 -10.18
CA LYS A 189 -18.79 -13.28 -10.76
C LYS A 189 -18.48 -11.79 -10.91
N THR A 190 -19.27 -10.94 -10.26
CA THR A 190 -19.07 -9.48 -10.33
C THR A 190 -18.23 -8.97 -9.16
N GLY A 191 -18.23 -9.70 -8.04
CA GLY A 191 -17.60 -9.25 -6.79
C GLY A 191 -18.55 -8.44 -5.90
N ASP A 192 -19.83 -8.32 -6.29
CA ASP A 192 -20.80 -7.49 -5.59
C ASP A 192 -21.60 -8.29 -4.55
N LEU A 193 -21.99 -7.61 -3.46
CA LEU A 193 -22.91 -8.14 -2.43
C LEU A 193 -24.40 -7.95 -2.80
N ASP A 194 -24.71 -7.86 -4.09
CA ASP A 194 -26.09 -7.66 -4.56
C ASP A 194 -26.83 -9.01 -4.71
N LYS A 195 -27.76 -9.25 -3.79
CA LYS A 195 -28.61 -10.46 -3.78
C LYS A 195 -29.44 -10.61 -5.06
N LYS A 196 -29.85 -9.51 -5.70
CA LYS A 196 -30.74 -9.56 -6.88
C LYS A 196 -30.00 -10.01 -8.14
N SER A 197 -28.74 -9.61 -8.29
CA SER A 197 -27.89 -10.05 -9.40
C SER A 197 -27.12 -11.34 -9.11
N SER A 198 -27.31 -11.93 -7.93
CA SER A 198 -26.64 -13.16 -7.51
C SER A 198 -27.54 -14.38 -7.62
N LYS A 199 -26.91 -15.54 -7.88
CA LYS A 199 -27.61 -16.82 -7.84
C LYS A 199 -27.72 -17.28 -6.39
N LYS A 200 -28.96 -17.40 -5.89
CA LYS A 200 -29.25 -18.06 -4.62
C LYS A 200 -28.93 -19.56 -4.74
N GLN A 201 -28.21 -20.08 -3.76
CA GLN A 201 -27.82 -21.49 -3.68
C GLN A 201 -28.53 -22.15 -2.50
N SER A 202 -28.78 -23.45 -2.60
CA SER A 202 -29.28 -24.27 -1.50
C SER A 202 -28.08 -24.72 -0.68
N ILE A 203 -27.75 -23.99 0.39
CA ILE A 203 -26.74 -24.42 1.37
C ILE A 203 -27.44 -24.82 2.67
N VAL A 204 -26.88 -25.81 3.37
CA VAL A 204 -27.20 -26.08 4.78
C VAL A 204 -26.22 -25.28 5.62
N SER A 205 -26.70 -24.61 6.67
CA SER A 205 -25.94 -23.63 7.49
C SER A 205 -24.57 -24.09 7.97
N ASP A 206 -24.29 -25.40 7.98
CA ASP A 206 -23.10 -25.97 8.60
C ASP A 206 -21.98 -26.28 7.59
N GLN A 207 -22.23 -26.13 6.28
CA GLN A 207 -21.28 -26.52 5.22
C GLN A 207 -20.42 -25.36 4.68
N TYR A 208 -20.74 -24.10 4.99
CA TYR A 208 -20.03 -22.97 4.38
C TYR A 208 -18.56 -22.88 4.82
N GLN A 209 -18.22 -23.32 6.03
CA GLN A 209 -16.83 -23.29 6.51
C GLN A 209 -15.94 -24.25 5.69
N GLU A 210 -16.45 -25.44 5.36
CA GLU A 210 -15.75 -26.38 4.49
C GLU A 210 -15.50 -25.78 3.10
N MET A 211 -16.46 -25.04 2.55
CA MET A 211 -16.28 -24.34 1.26
C MET A 211 -15.22 -23.24 1.31
N ILE A 212 -15.16 -22.50 2.42
CA ILE A 212 -14.09 -21.50 2.65
C ILE A 212 -12.74 -22.21 2.71
N ASP A 213 -12.64 -23.28 3.50
CA ASP A 213 -11.42 -24.03 3.69
C ASP A 213 -10.93 -24.66 2.38
N GLU A 214 -11.82 -25.28 1.59
CA GLU A 214 -11.51 -25.81 0.26
C GLU A 214 -11.00 -24.73 -0.70
N THR A 215 -11.56 -23.53 -0.61
CA THR A 215 -11.14 -22.38 -1.43
C THR A 215 -9.72 -21.96 -1.07
N ILE A 216 -9.42 -21.84 0.23
CA ILE A 216 -8.10 -21.47 0.74
C ILE A 216 -7.09 -22.61 0.53
N PHE A 217 -7.51 -23.87 0.58
CA PHE A 217 -6.64 -25.04 0.43
C PHE A 217 -5.95 -25.10 -0.96
N LYS A 218 -6.56 -24.48 -1.98
CA LYS A 218 -5.97 -24.33 -3.33
C LYS A 218 -4.76 -23.41 -3.36
N SER A 219 -4.48 -22.70 -2.26
CA SER A 219 -3.35 -21.76 -2.18
C SER A 219 -1.99 -22.46 -2.20
N LYS A 220 -1.07 -21.82 -2.92
CA LYS A 220 0.30 -22.27 -3.14
C LYS A 220 1.27 -21.31 -2.49
N GLU A 221 2.38 -21.87 -2.04
CA GLU A 221 3.48 -21.10 -1.52
C GLU A 221 4.09 -20.18 -2.59
N MET A 222 4.51 -19.01 -2.13
CA MET A 222 5.23 -18.01 -2.88
C MET A 222 6.49 -17.64 -2.11
N GLU A 223 7.59 -17.42 -2.84
CA GLU A 223 8.84 -16.97 -2.26
C GLU A 223 8.85 -15.45 -2.11
N PHE A 224 9.22 -15.01 -0.91
CA PHE A 224 9.34 -13.60 -0.54
C PHE A 224 10.77 -13.28 -0.12
N SER A 225 11.19 -12.04 -0.37
CA SER A 225 12.34 -11.44 0.31
C SER A 225 11.84 -10.81 1.61
N PRO A 226 12.33 -11.23 2.79
CA PRO A 226 12.00 -10.58 4.06
C PRO A 226 12.31 -9.09 4.02
N LEU A 227 11.46 -8.25 4.63
CA LEU A 227 11.69 -6.81 4.74
C LEU A 227 13.01 -6.50 5.45
N LYS A 228 13.45 -7.34 6.39
CA LYS A 228 14.77 -7.22 7.03
C LYS A 228 15.94 -7.19 6.05
N LYS A 229 15.82 -7.85 4.89
CA LYS A 229 16.85 -7.86 3.84
C LYS A 229 16.73 -6.66 2.89
N PHE A 230 15.66 -5.89 2.98
CA PHE A 230 15.48 -4.70 2.16
C PHE A 230 16.52 -3.65 2.56
N LYS A 231 17.46 -3.40 1.65
CA LYS A 231 18.31 -2.22 1.73
C LYS A 231 17.46 -1.07 1.27
N LYS A 232 17.05 -0.21 2.21
CA LYS A 232 16.33 1.02 1.90
C LYS A 232 17.00 1.67 0.70
N ALA A 233 16.25 1.80 -0.39
CA ALA A 233 16.75 2.55 -1.53
C ALA A 233 17.15 3.93 -1.02
N ASP A 234 18.25 4.47 -1.55
CA ASP A 234 18.60 5.88 -1.38
C ASP A 234 17.47 6.71 -1.97
N ASN A 235 16.47 6.97 -1.14
CA ASN A 235 15.31 7.75 -1.48
C ASN A 235 15.78 9.18 -1.65
N LYS A 236 16.30 9.47 -2.84
CA LYS A 236 16.56 10.84 -3.25
C LYS A 236 15.28 11.67 -3.18
N ALA A 237 14.09 11.08 -3.21
CA ALA A 237 12.87 11.78 -2.82
C ALA A 237 12.71 11.73 -1.30
N GLN A 238 13.08 12.82 -0.63
CA GLN A 238 12.73 13.00 0.77
C GLN A 238 11.21 13.10 0.90
N LYS A 239 10.64 12.26 1.76
CA LYS A 239 9.20 12.24 2.07
C LYS A 239 9.04 12.59 3.53
N VAL A 240 7.95 13.30 3.85
CA VAL A 240 7.44 13.39 5.21
C VAL A 240 6.17 12.57 5.25
N SER A 241 6.05 11.71 6.26
CA SER A 241 4.83 10.97 6.57
C SER A 241 4.14 11.63 7.76
N VAL A 242 2.81 11.51 7.81
CA VAL A 242 1.98 12.00 8.91
C VAL A 242 1.34 10.80 9.60
N TYR A 243 1.35 10.81 10.93
CA TYR A 243 0.76 9.76 11.78
C TYR A 243 0.02 10.41 12.93
N GLU A 244 -1.01 9.76 13.46
CA GLU A 244 -1.59 10.18 14.74
C GLU A 244 -0.61 9.91 15.90
N GLU A 245 -0.70 10.68 16.99
CA GLU A 245 0.22 10.54 18.13
C GLU A 245 0.32 9.08 18.59
N TRP A 246 -0.82 8.44 18.83
CA TRP A 246 -0.86 7.13 19.46
C TRP A 246 -0.32 6.00 18.59
N GLU A 247 -0.20 6.17 17.27
CA GLU A 247 0.34 5.16 16.35
C GLU A 247 1.85 4.97 16.55
N VAL A 248 2.57 6.09 16.74
CA VAL A 248 4.04 6.10 16.68
C VAL A 248 4.72 6.68 17.92
N LYS A 249 3.96 7.22 18.90
CA LYS A 249 4.53 7.90 20.09
C LYS A 249 5.55 7.06 20.84
N ALA A 250 5.29 5.76 21.01
CA ALA A 250 6.16 4.87 21.77
C ALA A 250 7.58 4.78 21.18
N ASN A 251 7.74 5.05 19.88
CA ASN A 251 9.03 4.98 19.19
C ASN A 251 9.90 6.22 19.42
N TYR A 252 9.30 7.33 19.89
CA TYR A 252 9.96 8.61 19.99
C TYR A 252 10.08 9.08 21.43
N LYS A 253 11.24 8.85 22.03
CA LYS A 253 11.63 9.47 23.31
C LYS A 253 11.90 10.97 23.18
N ASN A 254 12.44 11.38 22.02
CA ASN A 254 12.79 12.76 21.71
C ASN A 254 12.01 13.23 20.47
N TYR A 255 11.34 14.37 20.57
CA TYR A 255 10.62 15.00 19.46
C TYR A 255 10.55 16.51 19.67
N LEU A 256 10.41 17.24 18.58
CA LEU A 256 10.01 18.65 18.63
C LEU A 256 8.51 18.72 18.94
N ARG A 257 8.09 19.79 19.62
CA ARG A 257 6.67 19.98 19.97
C ARG A 257 6.17 21.32 19.44
N TYR A 258 5.04 21.28 18.75
CA TYR A 258 4.21 22.45 18.48
C TYR A 258 2.88 22.31 19.22
N ASN A 259 2.53 23.33 20.00
CA ASN A 259 1.23 23.42 20.67
C ASN A 259 0.42 24.54 20.03
N LEU A 260 -0.75 24.19 19.51
CA LEU A 260 -1.68 25.15 18.92
C LEU A 260 -2.27 25.99 20.05
N LYS A 261 -2.21 27.32 19.91
CA LYS A 261 -2.71 28.28 20.92
C LYS A 261 -4.24 28.45 20.92
N SER A 262 -4.96 27.72 20.06
CA SER A 262 -6.41 27.84 19.90
C SER A 262 -7.16 26.99 20.93
N ASN A 263 -8.31 27.47 21.39
CA ASN A 263 -9.26 26.70 22.22
C ASN A 263 -10.15 25.76 21.38
N THR A 264 -9.91 25.65 20.08
CA THR A 264 -10.62 24.70 19.21
C THR A 264 -10.17 23.26 19.46
N PHE A 265 -11.03 22.31 19.08
CA PHE A 265 -10.67 20.90 19.04
C PHE A 265 -9.40 20.68 18.19
N LYS A 266 -8.53 19.77 18.65
CA LYS A 266 -7.20 19.55 18.05
C LYS A 266 -6.87 18.07 17.98
N THR A 267 -6.21 17.69 16.90
CA THR A 267 -5.62 16.37 16.71
C THR A 267 -4.11 16.47 16.92
N LYS A 268 -3.50 15.48 17.56
CA LYS A 268 -2.05 15.43 17.74
C LYS A 268 -1.45 14.51 16.69
N VAL A 269 -0.52 15.02 15.90
CA VAL A 269 0.07 14.29 14.77
C VAL A 269 1.59 14.37 14.78
N PHE A 270 2.24 13.28 14.38
CA PHE A 270 3.67 13.27 14.08
C PHE A 270 3.91 13.55 12.62
N PHE A 271 4.83 14.46 12.33
CA PHE A 271 5.48 14.60 11.02
C PHE A 271 6.85 13.94 11.08
N VAL A 272 7.00 12.82 10.40
CA VAL A 272 8.21 11.98 10.40
C VAL A 272 8.82 12.01 9.01
N PRO A 273 10.00 12.62 8.82
CA PRO A 273 10.68 12.56 7.55
C PRO A 273 11.40 11.21 7.38
N SER A 274 11.40 10.65 6.17
CA SER A 274 12.15 9.42 5.86
C SER A 274 13.68 9.62 5.96
N ASN A 275 14.13 10.84 5.67
CA ASN A 275 15.51 11.32 5.81
C ASN A 275 15.47 12.79 6.23
N SER A 276 16.56 13.30 6.83
CA SER A 276 16.62 14.69 7.31
C SER A 276 16.23 15.72 6.25
N VAL A 277 15.14 16.46 6.46
CA VAL A 277 14.68 17.55 5.58
C VAL A 277 15.12 18.90 6.13
N LYS A 278 15.35 19.87 5.23
CA LYS A 278 15.76 21.23 5.60
C LYS A 278 14.57 22.19 5.58
N ASP A 279 14.67 23.27 6.35
CA ASP A 279 13.69 24.37 6.38
C ASP A 279 12.24 23.88 6.52
N PHE A 280 12.02 22.96 7.46
CA PHE A 280 10.69 22.41 7.69
C PHE A 280 9.80 23.46 8.35
N LYS A 281 8.61 23.67 7.78
CA LYS A 281 7.62 24.64 8.21
C LYS A 281 6.24 24.00 8.31
N LEU A 282 5.52 24.34 9.37
CA LEU A 282 4.11 24.02 9.57
C LEU A 282 3.28 25.30 9.40
N TYR A 283 2.16 25.19 8.70
CA TYR A 283 1.26 26.28 8.39
C TYR A 283 -0.16 25.96 8.82
N GLY A 284 -0.84 26.98 9.34
CA GLY A 284 -2.29 27.03 9.42
C GLY A 284 -2.81 27.60 8.11
N LEU A 285 -3.83 26.97 7.54
CA LEU A 285 -4.43 27.34 6.27
C LEU A 285 -5.86 27.81 6.50
N THR A 286 -6.22 28.92 5.89
CA THR A 286 -7.58 29.47 5.89
C THR A 286 -8.08 29.49 4.46
N PHE A 287 -9.23 28.85 4.22
CA PHE A 287 -9.88 28.85 2.91
C PHE A 287 -10.19 30.27 2.46
N LYS A 288 -9.85 30.58 1.20
CA LYS A 288 -10.16 31.88 0.60
C LYS A 288 -11.14 31.77 -0.56
N SER A 289 -10.86 30.86 -1.49
CA SER A 289 -11.70 30.63 -2.67
C SER A 289 -11.33 29.28 -3.31
N MET A 290 -12.18 28.80 -4.21
CA MET A 290 -11.94 27.64 -5.07
C MET A 290 -12.23 28.07 -6.50
N ASP A 291 -11.38 27.69 -7.45
CA ASP A 291 -11.66 27.91 -8.87
C ASP A 291 -12.59 26.82 -9.44
N ASP A 292 -13.07 27.03 -10.67
CA ASP A 292 -13.99 26.12 -11.36
C ASP A 292 -13.41 24.72 -11.62
N LYS A 293 -12.10 24.53 -11.39
CA LYS A 293 -11.39 23.24 -11.52
C LYS A 293 -11.14 22.59 -10.14
N GLY A 294 -11.71 23.15 -9.07
CA GLY A 294 -11.55 22.64 -7.71
C GLY A 294 -10.22 23.00 -7.05
N LYS A 295 -9.39 23.88 -7.65
CA LYS A 295 -8.14 24.30 -7.02
C LYS A 295 -8.44 25.32 -5.92
N VAL A 296 -8.12 24.94 -4.68
CA VAL A 296 -8.31 25.79 -3.51
C VAL A 296 -7.19 26.81 -3.39
N LYS A 297 -7.55 28.06 -3.08
CA LYS A 297 -6.64 29.11 -2.63
C LYS A 297 -6.76 29.27 -1.12
N TYR A 298 -5.61 29.37 -0.47
CA TYR A 298 -5.50 29.54 0.97
C TYR A 298 -4.80 30.86 1.31
N ASP A 299 -5.24 31.50 2.38
CA ASP A 299 -4.34 32.35 3.16
C ASP A 299 -3.58 31.43 4.13
N LYS A 300 -2.27 31.68 4.30
CA LYS A 300 -1.40 30.84 5.16
C LYS A 300 -0.78 31.63 6.29
N LYS A 301 -0.69 31.00 7.45
CA LYS A 301 0.00 31.52 8.64
C LYS A 301 1.09 30.54 9.04
N LEU A 302 2.34 31.00 9.13
CA LEU A 302 3.43 30.19 9.66
C LEU A 302 3.19 29.93 11.16
N LEU A 303 3.17 28.64 11.54
CA LEU A 303 2.90 28.21 12.91
C LEU A 303 4.17 27.71 13.61
N PHE A 304 5.01 26.99 12.88
CA PHE A 304 6.25 26.41 13.40
C PHE A 304 7.29 26.35 12.28
N SER A 305 8.57 26.47 12.64
CA SER A 305 9.68 26.31 11.72
C SER A 305 10.88 25.69 12.43
N VAL A 306 11.60 24.81 11.74
CA VAL A 306 12.89 24.28 12.21
C VAL A 306 13.86 24.15 11.04
N LYS A 307 15.15 24.44 11.27
CA LYS A 307 16.18 24.37 10.24
C LYS A 307 16.35 22.97 9.65
N THR A 308 16.27 21.94 10.49
CA THR A 308 16.38 20.54 10.09
C THR A 308 15.41 19.71 10.91
N LEU A 309 14.62 18.87 10.24
CA LEU A 309 13.78 17.86 10.87
C LEU A 309 14.31 16.48 10.51
N THR A 310 14.43 15.57 11.47
CA THR A 310 15.01 14.22 11.26
C THR A 310 14.04 13.13 11.73
N SER A 311 14.25 11.89 11.26
CA SER A 311 13.44 10.74 11.68
C SER A 311 13.62 10.42 13.17
N GLN A 312 14.80 10.70 13.75
CA GLN A 312 15.08 10.48 15.17
C GLN A 312 14.53 11.57 16.09
N LYS A 313 14.26 12.77 15.55
CA LYS A 313 13.69 13.90 16.27
C LYS A 313 12.55 14.51 15.43
N PRO A 314 11.44 13.77 15.24
CA PRO A 314 10.31 14.23 14.43
C PRO A 314 9.55 15.36 15.14
N LEU A 315 8.57 15.93 14.46
CA LEU A 315 7.70 16.97 15.03
C LEU A 315 6.39 16.33 15.47
N LEU A 316 6.07 16.42 16.76
CA LEU A 316 4.72 16.24 17.28
C LEU A 316 4.02 17.60 17.27
N ALA A 317 2.92 17.74 16.53
CA ALA A 317 2.18 18.98 16.41
C ALA A 317 0.71 18.78 16.80
N ASP A 318 0.19 19.73 17.56
CA ASP A 318 -1.24 19.96 17.63
C ASP A 318 -1.69 20.63 16.31
N VAL A 319 -2.66 20.03 15.62
CA VAL A 319 -3.22 20.52 14.35
C VAL A 319 -4.74 20.61 14.43
N GLU A 320 -5.34 21.52 13.66
CA GLU A 320 -6.79 21.51 13.49
C GLU A 320 -7.21 20.29 12.66
N PRO A 321 -8.28 19.58 13.06
CA PRO A 321 -8.81 18.48 12.27
C PRO A 321 -9.23 18.99 10.90
N THR A 322 -8.90 18.20 9.89
CA THR A 322 -9.31 18.44 8.51
C THR A 322 -10.42 17.47 8.19
N GLU A 323 -11.61 17.99 7.91
CA GLU A 323 -12.74 17.22 7.38
C GLU A 323 -12.78 17.38 5.86
N THR A 324 -13.37 18.47 5.36
CA THR A 324 -13.53 18.68 3.91
C THR A 324 -12.46 19.58 3.30
N ILE A 325 -12.06 20.65 3.99
CA ILE A 325 -11.07 21.62 3.50
C ILE A 325 -9.83 21.57 4.40
N PRO A 326 -8.64 21.30 3.83
CA PRO A 326 -7.39 21.31 4.59
C PRO A 326 -7.14 22.59 5.35
N LYS A 327 -6.91 22.44 6.66
CA LYS A 327 -6.55 23.55 7.56
C LYS A 327 -5.08 23.56 7.96
N THR A 328 -4.35 22.52 7.60
CA THR A 328 -2.93 22.36 7.96
C THR A 328 -2.11 22.08 6.72
N GLY A 329 -0.99 22.77 6.57
CA GLY A 329 -0.01 22.55 5.51
C GLY A 329 1.41 22.42 6.06
N ILE A 330 2.28 21.75 5.31
CA ILE A 330 3.71 21.69 5.59
C ILE A 330 4.50 22.09 4.35
N SER A 331 5.68 22.65 4.56
CA SER A 331 6.70 22.74 3.51
C SER A 331 8.06 22.34 4.04
N PHE A 332 8.92 21.86 3.16
CA PHE A 332 10.32 21.58 3.46
C PHE A 332 11.14 21.65 2.18
N VAL A 333 12.45 21.85 2.33
CA VAL A 333 13.42 21.78 1.24
C VAL A 333 13.98 20.36 1.20
N ASP A 334 13.81 19.71 0.06
CA ASP A 334 14.34 18.38 -0.17
C ASP A 334 15.87 18.40 -0.40
N ASN A 335 16.48 17.23 -0.49
CA ASN A 335 17.91 17.08 -0.76
C ASN A 335 18.36 17.59 -2.14
N LYS A 336 17.44 17.90 -3.06
CA LYS A 336 17.72 18.55 -4.35
C LYS A 336 17.61 20.07 -4.26
N GLY A 337 17.37 20.61 -3.05
CA GLY A 337 17.17 22.04 -2.84
C GLY A 337 15.80 22.54 -3.27
N LYS A 338 14.85 21.65 -3.60
CA LYS A 338 13.51 22.04 -4.04
C LYS A 338 12.55 22.10 -2.86
N THR A 339 11.80 23.20 -2.75
CA THR A 339 10.71 23.29 -1.79
C THR A 339 9.55 22.39 -2.21
N GLN A 340 9.19 21.47 -1.33
CA GLN A 340 7.98 20.64 -1.43
C GLN A 340 6.91 21.22 -0.51
N LYS A 341 5.66 21.16 -0.95
CA LYS A 341 4.49 21.65 -0.20
C LYS A 341 3.39 20.60 -0.19
N TYR A 342 2.82 20.40 0.99
CA TYR A 342 1.77 19.42 1.20
C TYR A 342 0.69 19.97 2.12
N VAL A 343 -0.54 19.56 1.87
CA VAL A 343 -1.66 19.77 2.79
C VAL A 343 -1.95 18.45 3.52
N VAL A 344 -2.29 18.56 4.79
CA VAL A 344 -2.79 17.43 5.59
C VAL A 344 -4.26 17.27 5.29
N TYR A 345 -4.68 16.07 4.93
CA TYR A 345 -6.09 15.73 4.77
C TYR A 345 -6.39 14.39 5.43
N ARG A 346 -7.67 14.20 5.76
CA ARG A 346 -8.20 12.92 6.23
C ARG A 346 -8.86 12.23 5.06
N SER A 347 -8.48 10.98 4.79
CA SER A 347 -9.12 10.14 3.78
C SER A 347 -10.57 9.88 4.17
N GLY A 348 -11.48 10.03 3.20
CA GLY A 348 -12.89 9.70 3.39
C GLY A 348 -13.19 8.20 3.34
N GLU A 349 -12.23 7.39 2.87
CA GLU A 349 -12.37 5.92 2.76
C GLU A 349 -12.07 5.23 4.08
N ASP A 350 -10.98 5.62 4.75
CA ASP A 350 -10.46 4.95 5.95
C ASP A 350 -10.17 5.86 7.13
N CYS A 351 -10.51 7.16 7.04
CA CYS A 351 -10.20 8.15 8.06
C CYS A 351 -8.68 8.34 8.33
N SER A 352 -7.81 7.83 7.46
CA SER A 352 -6.36 7.98 7.59
C SER A 352 -5.89 9.40 7.36
N LEU A 353 -4.81 9.79 8.06
CA LEU A 353 -4.13 11.06 7.79
C LEU A 353 -3.12 10.90 6.66
N LEU A 354 -3.23 11.75 5.65
CA LEU A 354 -2.41 11.71 4.45
C LEU A 354 -1.87 13.10 4.11
N LEU A 355 -0.75 13.12 3.38
CA LEU A 355 -0.16 14.32 2.81
C LEU A 355 -0.39 14.34 1.31
N SER A 356 -1.18 15.31 0.83
CA SER A 356 -1.38 15.55 -0.60
C SER A 356 -0.55 16.73 -1.05
N LYS A 357 0.02 16.67 -2.26
CA LYS A 357 0.72 17.83 -2.82
C LYS A 357 -0.27 18.98 -2.99
N GLY A 358 0.06 20.12 -2.43
CA GLY A 358 -0.81 21.30 -2.45
C GLY A 358 -0.01 22.56 -2.67
N ASP A 359 -0.50 23.43 -3.55
CA ASP A 359 -0.01 24.80 -3.67
C ASP A 359 -0.78 25.68 -2.69
N PHE A 360 -0.07 26.28 -1.74
CA PHE A 360 -0.57 27.30 -0.82
C PHE A 360 0.50 28.34 -0.48
#